data_AF-A0A8J8FKL5-F1
#
_entry.id   AF-A0A8J8FKL5-F1
#
_cell.length_a   1.000
_cell.length_b   1.000
_cell.length_c   1.000
_cell.angle_alpha   90.00
_cell.angle_beta   90.00
_cell.angle_gamma   90.00
#
_symmetry.space_group_name_H-M   'P 1'
#
loop_
_entity.id
_entity.type
_entity.pdbx_description
1 polymer ?
#
loop_
_entity_poly.entity_id
_entity_poly.type
_entity_poly.pdbx_seq_one_letter_code
_entity_poly.pdbx_strand_id
1 'polypeptide(L)'
;NEHLKLAHEDVMLESATTSFQIHIQLPFDIAHHFYNASIMASAPIVALCANSPYLFGKDLWHESRIPLFEQAIETGGFSGAAQGPLKRVSFGTDYARKSIIECFNENLEHFPILLPENLNSSPEAFEHLRLHNGTIWRWNRPLIGFDEDGTPHIRVEHRTPAAGPTTIDSIANAAFYYGVSKNLCDEIMEKGLSLPFSQAKDNFYQAARHGLDSHIIWLDGKTYRLHSLIKNELMPRAILGLQSLGINHCDTDDFLDVIMQRLNNKQNGCHWQRQFMLSQAQPIQTDNNFKLMTQVYLKKQQSGNPVSEWSSY
;
A
#
# COMPACT_ATOMS: atom_id res chain seq x y z
N ASN A 1 8.21 -4.66 19.38
CA ASN A 1 8.24 -3.29 18.80
C ASN A 1 8.29 -2.32 19.97
N GLU A 2 9.15 -1.31 19.88
CA GLU A 2 9.21 -0.17 20.79
C GLU A 2 8.03 0.79 20.55
N HIS A 3 7.98 1.86 21.37
CA HIS A 3 7.05 2.97 21.21
C HIS A 3 7.83 4.26 20.95
N LEU A 4 7.32 5.09 20.06
CA LEU A 4 7.89 6.39 19.72
C LEU A 4 6.81 7.45 19.89
N LYS A 5 7.14 8.49 20.68
CA LYS A 5 6.32 9.68 20.88
C LYS A 5 7.17 10.90 20.66
N LEU A 6 6.74 11.77 19.77
CA LEU A 6 7.42 12.99 19.34
C LEU A 6 6.38 14.03 18.95
N ALA A 7 6.78 15.29 18.94
CA ALA A 7 5.94 16.41 18.52
C ALA A 7 6.77 17.27 17.55
N HIS A 8 6.21 17.57 16.39
CA HIS A 8 6.78 18.44 15.37
C HIS A 8 5.69 19.39 14.88
N GLU A 9 6.07 20.63 14.56
CA GLU A 9 5.15 21.68 14.09
C GLU A 9 5.19 21.84 12.57
N ASP A 10 5.67 20.83 11.86
CA ASP A 10 5.84 20.81 10.41
C ASP A 10 5.43 19.45 9.83
N VAL A 11 5.35 19.39 8.50
CA VAL A 11 4.97 18.19 7.74
C VAL A 11 6.18 17.32 7.35
N MET A 12 7.39 17.61 7.87
CA MET A 12 8.63 16.96 7.44
C MET A 12 8.59 15.44 7.63
N LEU A 13 7.82 14.92 8.59
CA LEU A 13 7.65 13.48 8.79
C LEU A 13 7.07 12.76 7.56
N GLU A 14 6.38 13.46 6.66
CA GLU A 14 5.98 12.91 5.35
C GLU A 14 7.19 12.47 4.52
N SER A 15 8.33 13.17 4.61
CA SER A 15 9.54 12.84 3.84
C SER A 15 10.13 11.46 4.16
N ALA A 16 9.80 10.89 5.33
CA ALA A 16 10.18 9.54 5.71
C ALA A 16 9.24 8.46 5.12
N THR A 17 8.31 8.85 4.23
CA THR A 17 7.20 7.99 3.78
C THR A 17 7.19 7.60 2.32
N THR A 18 8.38 7.46 1.71
CA THR A 18 8.56 6.97 0.33
C THR A 18 7.84 5.64 0.08
N SER A 19 7.03 5.60 -0.97
CA SER A 19 6.21 4.46 -1.39
C SER A 19 6.46 4.09 -2.84
N PHE A 20 6.09 2.87 -3.20
CA PHE A 20 5.90 2.45 -4.58
C PHE A 20 4.40 2.47 -4.89
N GLN A 21 3.97 3.33 -5.81
CA GLN A 21 2.55 3.56 -6.11
C GLN A 21 2.18 2.90 -7.43
N ILE A 22 1.20 2.00 -7.38
CA ILE A 22 0.82 1.13 -8.48
C ILE A 22 -0.51 1.62 -9.06
N HIS A 23 -0.57 1.85 -10.37
CA HIS A 23 -1.75 2.41 -11.04
C HIS A 23 -2.32 1.44 -12.07
N ILE A 24 -3.64 1.28 -12.08
CA ILE A 24 -4.35 0.60 -13.16
C ILE A 24 -5.46 1.50 -13.71
N GLN A 25 -5.56 1.58 -15.04
CA GLN A 25 -6.66 2.22 -15.74
C GLN A 25 -7.79 1.22 -15.95
N LEU A 26 -9.03 1.64 -15.69
CA LEU A 26 -10.19 0.77 -15.65
C LEU A 26 -11.38 1.41 -16.37
N PRO A 27 -12.22 0.60 -17.04
CA PRO A 27 -13.57 1.00 -17.40
C PRO A 27 -14.34 1.56 -16.20
N PHE A 28 -15.15 2.59 -16.45
CA PHE A 28 -15.84 3.35 -15.41
C PHE A 28 -16.80 2.49 -14.56
N ASP A 29 -17.51 1.56 -15.21
CA ASP A 29 -18.47 0.65 -14.60
C ASP A 29 -17.80 -0.35 -13.63
N ILE A 30 -16.59 -0.81 -13.94
CA ILE A 30 -15.86 -1.76 -13.07
C ILE A 30 -15.00 -1.09 -12.00
N ALA A 31 -14.70 0.21 -12.14
CA ALA A 31 -13.71 0.90 -11.33
C ALA A 31 -13.96 0.79 -9.82
N HIS A 32 -15.22 0.81 -9.39
CA HIS A 32 -15.60 0.69 -7.98
C HIS A 32 -15.39 -0.72 -7.41
N HIS A 33 -15.62 -1.77 -8.21
CA HIS A 33 -15.33 -3.15 -7.81
C HIS A 33 -13.83 -3.36 -7.65
N PHE A 34 -13.02 -2.85 -8.58
CA PHE A 34 -11.56 -2.96 -8.47
C PHE A 34 -11.03 -2.15 -7.29
N TYR A 35 -11.53 -0.94 -7.05
CA TYR A 35 -11.20 -0.15 -5.86
C TYR A 35 -11.45 -0.94 -4.56
N ASN A 36 -12.61 -1.61 -4.46
CA ASN A 36 -12.93 -2.45 -3.30
C ASN A 36 -12.00 -3.68 -3.20
N ALA A 37 -11.66 -4.31 -4.32
CA ALA A 37 -10.69 -5.39 -4.37
C ALA A 37 -9.30 -4.94 -3.90
N SER A 38 -8.84 -3.75 -4.30
CA SER A 38 -7.57 -3.16 -3.85
C SER A 38 -7.55 -2.88 -2.34
N ILE A 39 -8.69 -2.48 -1.76
CA ILE A 39 -8.84 -2.37 -0.29
C ILE A 39 -8.62 -3.73 0.37
N MET A 40 -9.24 -4.79 -0.15
CA MET A 40 -9.09 -6.15 0.41
C MET A 40 -7.66 -6.69 0.23
N ALA A 41 -7.01 -6.39 -0.89
CA ALA A 41 -5.62 -6.75 -1.18
C ALA A 41 -4.60 -5.95 -0.35
N SER A 42 -4.99 -4.86 0.32
CA SER A 42 -4.05 -3.99 1.03
C SER A 42 -3.32 -4.69 2.18
N ALA A 43 -3.98 -5.59 2.92
CA ALA A 43 -3.36 -6.33 4.01
C ALA A 43 -2.22 -7.27 3.56
N PRO A 44 -2.42 -8.19 2.59
CA PRO A 44 -1.30 -9.01 2.10
C PRO A 44 -0.19 -8.18 1.46
N ILE A 45 -0.53 -7.11 0.73
CA ILE A 45 0.47 -6.27 0.06
C ILE A 45 1.35 -5.52 1.07
N VAL A 46 0.78 -4.87 2.09
CA VAL A 46 1.57 -4.12 3.07
C VAL A 46 2.53 -5.03 3.84
N ALA A 47 2.10 -6.27 4.15
CA ALA A 47 2.97 -7.25 4.81
C ALA A 47 4.10 -7.77 3.90
N LEU A 48 3.80 -8.07 2.63
CA LEU A 48 4.80 -8.52 1.66
C LEU A 48 5.85 -7.45 1.38
N CYS A 49 5.42 -6.19 1.31
CA CYS A 49 6.25 -5.06 0.94
C CYS A 49 6.90 -4.34 2.13
N ALA A 50 6.65 -4.79 3.36
CA ALA A 50 7.12 -4.11 4.56
C ALA A 50 8.64 -3.88 4.52
N ASN A 51 9.04 -2.62 4.70
CA ASN A 51 10.42 -2.17 4.53
C ASN A 51 10.80 -1.00 5.46
N SER A 52 9.95 -0.60 6.40
CA SER A 52 10.23 0.51 7.32
C SER A 52 10.12 0.12 8.81
N PRO A 53 10.97 -0.81 9.30
CA PRO A 53 10.98 -1.19 10.71
C PRO A 53 11.52 -0.12 11.65
N TYR A 54 12.38 0.79 11.16
CA TYR A 54 13.09 1.73 12.01
C TYR A 54 12.72 3.19 11.72
N LEU A 55 12.55 3.98 12.78
CA LEU A 55 12.41 5.44 12.70
C LEU A 55 13.07 6.08 13.92
N PHE A 56 13.92 7.10 13.71
CA PHE A 56 14.69 7.78 14.76
C PHE A 56 15.38 6.82 15.74
N GLY A 57 15.97 5.75 15.21
CA GLY A 57 16.70 4.74 15.99
C GLY A 57 15.81 3.78 16.79
N LYS A 58 14.49 3.76 16.56
CA LYS A 58 13.53 2.87 17.25
C LYS A 58 13.03 1.75 16.36
N ASP A 59 12.97 0.53 16.89
CA ASP A 59 12.37 -0.63 16.22
C ASP A 59 10.84 -0.64 16.40
N LEU A 60 10.12 -0.14 15.40
CA LEU A 60 8.68 0.10 15.42
C LEU A 60 7.92 -0.96 14.61
N TRP A 61 6.84 -0.61 13.89
CA TRP A 61 6.01 -1.55 13.14
C TRP A 61 6.80 -2.17 11.98
N HIS A 62 6.34 -3.30 11.41
CA HIS A 62 6.98 -3.83 10.20
C HIS A 62 6.95 -2.80 9.05
N GLU A 63 5.84 -2.05 8.96
CA GLU A 63 5.69 -0.91 8.07
C GLU A 63 5.27 0.33 8.87
N SER A 64 6.24 1.00 9.50
CA SER A 64 6.01 2.18 10.37
C SER A 64 5.56 3.41 9.61
N ARG A 65 5.76 3.42 8.30
CA ARG A 65 5.31 4.45 7.39
C ARG A 65 3.80 4.65 7.40
N ILE A 66 3.02 3.58 7.61
CA ILE A 66 1.56 3.65 7.67
C ILE A 66 1.10 4.58 8.80
N PRO A 67 1.38 4.28 10.08
CA PRO A 67 0.97 5.17 11.16
C PRO A 67 1.72 6.50 11.14
N LEU A 68 2.95 6.57 10.62
CA LEU A 68 3.69 7.83 10.52
C LEU A 68 2.99 8.82 9.59
N PHE A 69 2.63 8.39 8.37
CA PHE A 69 1.99 9.27 7.40
C PHE A 69 0.59 9.67 7.84
N GLU A 70 -0.17 8.74 8.42
CA GLU A 70 -1.52 9.02 8.97
C GLU A 70 -1.51 10.05 10.12
N GLN A 71 -0.39 10.20 10.82
CA GLN A 71 -0.20 11.18 11.90
C GLN A 71 0.47 12.48 11.43
N ALA A 72 1.33 12.41 10.40
CA ALA A 72 2.06 13.58 9.89
C ALA A 72 1.14 14.66 9.30
N ILE A 73 0.00 14.25 8.73
CA ILE A 73 -0.99 15.16 8.14
C ILE A 73 -2.36 14.90 8.77
N GLU A 74 -2.48 15.27 10.05
CA GLU A 74 -3.74 15.19 10.81
C GLU A 74 -4.67 16.39 10.53
N THR A 75 -4.52 17.08 9.40
CA THR A 75 -5.44 18.14 9.01
C THR A 75 -6.66 17.54 8.33
N GLY A 76 -7.76 17.40 9.07
CA GLY A 76 -8.98 16.84 8.50
C GLY A 76 -10.17 17.15 9.37
N GLY A 77 -11.02 18.06 8.91
CA GLY A 77 -12.32 18.28 9.54
C GLY A 77 -13.14 19.35 8.87
N PHE A 78 -14.43 19.34 9.17
CA PHE A 78 -15.45 20.16 8.54
C PHE A 78 -15.54 21.53 9.24
N SER A 79 -15.89 22.58 8.50
CA SER A 79 -16.20 23.92 9.05
C SER A 79 -15.17 24.52 10.03
N GLY A 80 -13.87 24.41 9.72
CA GLY A 80 -12.81 25.00 10.54
C GLY A 80 -12.38 24.16 11.75
N ALA A 81 -12.96 22.98 11.94
CA ALA A 81 -12.40 22.01 12.87
C ALA A 81 -11.19 21.33 12.21
N ALA A 82 -9.99 21.58 12.72
CA ALA A 82 -8.81 20.79 12.34
C ALA A 82 -8.90 19.32 12.80
N GLN A 83 -9.91 18.97 13.62
CA GLN A 83 -10.10 17.69 14.32
C GLN A 83 -11.46 17.03 13.99
N GLY A 84 -11.85 16.99 12.72
CA GLY A 84 -12.95 16.11 12.29
C GLY A 84 -12.53 14.64 12.32
N PRO A 85 -13.48 13.69 12.23
CA PRO A 85 -13.19 12.26 12.31
C PRO A 85 -12.42 11.72 11.09
N LEU A 86 -12.40 12.47 9.98
CA LEU A 86 -11.80 12.06 8.71
C LEU A 86 -10.44 12.74 8.52
N LYS A 87 -9.40 11.90 8.48
CA LYS A 87 -8.03 12.31 8.19
C LYS A 87 -7.75 12.23 6.69
N ARG A 88 -6.94 13.17 6.18
CA ARG A 88 -6.56 13.19 4.76
C ARG A 88 -5.74 11.99 4.37
N VAL A 89 -4.86 11.52 5.25
CA VAL A 89 -4.15 10.26 5.08
C VAL A 89 -4.92 9.19 5.83
N SER A 90 -5.42 8.18 5.13
CA SER A 90 -6.23 7.13 5.77
C SER A 90 -6.36 5.86 4.92
N PHE A 91 -6.83 4.79 5.56
CA PHE A 91 -7.32 3.60 4.87
C PHE A 91 -8.59 3.83 4.04
N GLY A 92 -9.32 4.92 4.30
CA GLY A 92 -10.67 5.15 3.80
C GLY A 92 -11.74 4.92 4.87
N THR A 93 -12.99 5.06 4.47
CA THR A 93 -14.18 5.12 5.36
C THR A 93 -15.14 3.96 5.14
N ASP A 94 -15.31 3.53 3.89
CA ASP A 94 -16.05 2.34 3.49
C ASP A 94 -15.68 1.94 2.04
N TYR A 95 -16.24 0.82 1.58
CA TYR A 95 -16.27 0.43 0.17
C TYR A 95 -17.23 1.30 -0.66
N ALA A 96 -16.90 1.50 -1.94
CA ALA A 96 -17.83 2.09 -2.90
C ALA A 96 -18.93 1.07 -3.27
N ARG A 97 -20.20 1.49 -3.26
CA ARG A 97 -21.35 0.57 -3.40
C ARG A 97 -21.93 0.50 -4.80
N LYS A 98 -22.12 1.66 -5.44
CA LYS A 98 -22.77 1.81 -6.75
C LYS A 98 -21.83 2.38 -7.79
N SER A 99 -20.93 3.28 -7.39
CA SER A 99 -20.00 3.94 -8.31
C SER A 99 -18.78 4.47 -7.59
N ILE A 100 -17.67 4.58 -8.33
CA ILE A 100 -16.44 5.19 -7.83
C ILE A 100 -16.61 6.70 -7.56
N ILE A 101 -17.66 7.32 -8.12
CA ILE A 101 -18.06 8.70 -7.84
C ILE A 101 -18.28 8.94 -6.34
N GLU A 102 -18.72 7.94 -5.58
CA GLU A 102 -18.92 8.04 -4.13
C GLU A 102 -17.67 8.55 -3.40
N CYS A 103 -16.47 8.16 -3.84
CA CYS A 103 -15.23 8.66 -3.25
C CYS A 103 -15.01 10.17 -3.51
N PHE A 104 -15.44 10.68 -4.66
CA PHE A 104 -15.33 12.10 -5.00
C PHE A 104 -16.43 12.94 -4.33
N ASN A 105 -17.63 12.38 -4.16
CA ASN A 105 -18.67 13.01 -3.34
C ASN A 105 -18.20 13.12 -1.88
N GLU A 106 -17.60 12.06 -1.32
CA GLU A 106 -17.01 12.11 0.03
C GLU A 106 -15.93 13.20 0.13
N ASN A 107 -15.08 13.33 -0.91
CA ASN A 107 -14.08 14.41 -0.96
C ASN A 107 -14.71 15.80 -0.81
N LEU A 108 -15.80 16.04 -1.53
CA LEU A 108 -16.52 17.32 -1.53
C LEU A 108 -17.23 17.56 -0.19
N GLU A 109 -17.87 16.53 0.36
CA GLU A 109 -18.67 16.63 1.58
C GLU A 109 -17.83 16.79 2.85
N HIS A 110 -16.63 16.21 2.88
CA HIS A 110 -15.91 16.04 4.15
C HIS A 110 -14.54 16.68 4.22
N PHE A 111 -13.91 17.05 3.09
CA PHE A 111 -12.56 17.60 3.09
C PHE A 111 -12.56 19.05 2.62
N PRO A 112 -12.12 20.01 3.46
CA PRO A 112 -11.95 21.39 3.04
C PRO A 112 -10.96 21.53 1.88
N ILE A 113 -11.10 22.56 1.07
CA ILE A 113 -10.13 22.87 0.00
C ILE A 113 -8.86 23.44 0.64
N LEU A 114 -7.70 22.82 0.41
CA LEU A 114 -6.40 23.32 0.91
C LEU A 114 -5.73 24.29 -0.07
N LEU A 115 -5.85 24.01 -1.36
CA LEU A 115 -5.20 24.77 -2.44
C LEU A 115 -6.29 25.40 -3.32
N PRO A 116 -6.87 26.54 -2.92
CA PRO A 116 -7.92 27.23 -3.68
C PRO A 116 -7.33 28.03 -4.86
N GLU A 117 -6.46 27.39 -5.65
CA GLU A 117 -5.85 28.03 -6.81
C GLU A 117 -6.87 28.21 -7.93
N ASN A 118 -6.88 29.39 -8.53
CA ASN A 118 -7.62 29.60 -9.78
C ASN A 118 -6.75 29.16 -10.95
N LEU A 119 -7.00 27.95 -11.44
CA LEU A 119 -6.26 27.34 -12.54
C LEU A 119 -6.66 27.89 -13.91
N ASN A 120 -7.73 28.69 -14.00
CA ASN A 120 -8.31 29.19 -15.27
C ASN A 120 -8.60 28.08 -16.30
N SER A 121 -8.80 26.85 -15.84
CA SER A 121 -9.12 25.67 -16.65
C SER A 121 -10.62 25.57 -16.93
N SER A 122 -11.01 24.95 -18.04
CA SER A 122 -12.42 24.64 -18.28
C SER A 122 -12.93 23.58 -17.27
N PRO A 123 -14.21 23.62 -16.86
CA PRO A 123 -14.77 22.64 -15.93
C PRO A 123 -14.63 21.19 -16.40
N GLU A 124 -14.65 20.96 -17.72
CA GLU A 124 -14.55 19.64 -18.35
C GLU A 124 -13.19 18.98 -18.15
N ALA A 125 -12.13 19.76 -17.88
CA ALA A 125 -10.80 19.24 -17.56
C ALA A 125 -10.69 18.72 -16.11
N PHE A 126 -11.70 19.00 -15.27
CA PHE A 126 -11.76 18.61 -13.86
C PHE A 126 -10.53 19.00 -13.03
N GLU A 127 -9.76 20.02 -13.42
CA GLU A 127 -8.46 20.29 -12.78
C GLU A 127 -8.59 20.61 -11.29
N HIS A 128 -9.60 21.41 -10.91
CA HIS A 128 -9.88 21.69 -9.49
C HIS A 128 -10.24 20.43 -8.70
N LEU A 129 -11.02 19.52 -9.29
CA LEU A 129 -11.38 18.25 -8.65
C LEU A 129 -10.16 17.33 -8.52
N ARG A 130 -9.33 17.24 -9.55
CA ARG A 130 -8.08 16.46 -9.51
C ARG A 130 -7.09 17.03 -8.48
N LEU A 131 -6.95 18.36 -8.42
CA LEU A 131 -6.12 19.04 -7.42
C LEU A 131 -6.62 18.76 -6.00
N HIS A 132 -7.92 18.91 -5.77
CA HIS A 132 -8.53 18.61 -4.47
C HIS A 132 -8.30 17.14 -4.05
N ASN A 133 -8.57 16.19 -4.96
CA ASN A 133 -8.31 14.77 -4.74
C ASN A 133 -6.83 14.47 -4.50
N GLY A 134 -5.92 15.25 -5.12
CA GLY A 134 -4.49 15.19 -4.90
C GLY A 134 -4.06 15.48 -3.46
N THR A 135 -4.84 16.30 -2.73
CA THR A 135 -4.63 16.66 -1.31
C THR A 135 -5.31 15.71 -0.32
N ILE A 136 -5.82 14.59 -0.80
CA ILE A 136 -6.43 13.53 0.00
C ILE A 136 -5.69 12.22 -0.33
N TRP A 137 -5.05 11.64 0.67
CA TRP A 137 -4.12 10.53 0.54
C TRP A 137 -4.69 9.25 1.13
N ARG A 138 -5.76 8.74 0.51
CA ARG A 138 -6.24 7.38 0.79
C ARG A 138 -5.19 6.35 0.35
N TRP A 139 -4.99 5.27 1.10
CA TRP A 139 -4.08 4.19 0.71
C TRP A 139 -4.47 3.50 -0.62
N ASN A 140 -5.76 3.51 -0.95
CA ASN A 140 -6.27 3.23 -2.29
C ASN A 140 -6.99 4.48 -2.77
N ARG A 141 -6.60 5.04 -3.92
CA ARG A 141 -7.13 6.32 -4.38
C ARG A 141 -7.65 6.22 -5.81
N PRO A 142 -8.93 6.52 -6.05
CA PRO A 142 -9.41 6.72 -7.40
C PRO A 142 -8.90 8.06 -7.95
N LEU A 143 -8.59 8.06 -9.24
CA LEU A 143 -8.10 9.21 -9.97
C LEU A 143 -8.91 9.37 -11.25
N ILE A 144 -9.20 10.62 -11.61
CA ILE A 144 -9.69 10.98 -12.94
C ILE A 144 -8.48 11.41 -13.76
N GLY A 145 -8.35 10.85 -14.95
CA GLY A 145 -7.34 11.24 -15.93
C GLY A 145 -7.95 11.36 -17.31
N PHE A 146 -7.11 11.77 -18.26
CA PHE A 146 -7.46 11.90 -19.66
C PHE A 146 -6.33 11.31 -20.50
N ASP A 147 -6.67 10.59 -21.55
CA ASP A 147 -5.72 10.14 -22.56
C ASP A 147 -5.23 11.33 -23.42
N GLU A 148 -4.22 11.12 -24.26
CA GLU A 148 -3.67 12.18 -25.11
C GLU A 148 -4.71 12.80 -26.07
N ASP A 149 -5.73 12.03 -26.44
CA ASP A 149 -6.85 12.46 -27.29
C ASP A 149 -7.98 13.16 -26.51
N GLY A 150 -7.85 13.31 -25.19
CA GLY A 150 -8.85 13.91 -24.31
C GLY A 150 -9.93 12.95 -23.83
N THR A 151 -9.82 11.64 -24.09
CA THR A 151 -10.77 10.65 -23.56
C THR A 151 -10.62 10.53 -22.04
N PRO A 152 -11.68 10.76 -21.25
CA PRO A 152 -11.60 10.63 -19.79
C PRO A 152 -11.51 9.16 -19.37
N HIS A 153 -10.70 8.88 -18.37
CA HIS A 153 -10.55 7.55 -17.79
C HIS A 153 -10.48 7.59 -16.26
N ILE A 154 -10.80 6.45 -15.62
CA ILE A 154 -10.58 6.25 -14.20
C ILE A 154 -9.33 5.39 -13.99
N ARG A 155 -8.53 5.77 -12.99
CA ARG A 155 -7.46 4.93 -12.47
C ARG A 155 -7.67 4.64 -10.99
N VAL A 156 -7.26 3.46 -10.56
CA VAL A 156 -7.08 3.15 -9.12
C VAL A 156 -5.59 3.13 -8.84
N GLU A 157 -5.17 3.97 -7.90
CA GLU A 157 -3.81 4.09 -7.39
C GLU A 157 -3.70 3.36 -6.04
N HIS A 158 -2.86 2.34 -5.97
CA HIS A 158 -2.57 1.57 -4.76
C HIS A 158 -1.24 2.02 -4.16
N ARG A 159 -1.28 2.54 -2.93
CA ARG A 159 -0.16 3.29 -2.30
C ARG A 159 0.40 2.60 -1.05
N THR A 160 -0.12 1.42 -0.71
CA THR A 160 0.30 0.69 0.50
C THR A 160 1.75 0.19 0.46
N PRO A 161 2.32 -0.26 -0.69
CA PRO A 161 3.69 -0.75 -0.72
C PRO A 161 4.69 0.34 -0.31
N ALA A 162 5.63 -0.01 0.55
CA ALA A 162 6.87 0.75 0.67
C ALA A 162 7.64 0.68 -0.66
N ALA A 163 8.58 1.60 -0.86
CA ALA A 163 9.53 1.47 -1.96
C ALA A 163 10.26 0.11 -1.86
N GLY A 164 10.25 -0.65 -2.96
CA GLY A 164 10.85 -1.98 -3.02
C GLY A 164 12.37 -1.92 -2.83
N PRO A 165 12.98 -2.93 -2.16
CA PRO A 165 14.43 -3.01 -2.02
C PRO A 165 15.15 -3.02 -3.38
N THR A 166 14.56 -3.66 -4.39
CA THR A 166 15.06 -3.73 -5.76
C THR A 166 13.96 -3.49 -6.79
N THR A 167 14.38 -3.29 -8.05
CA THR A 167 13.45 -3.21 -9.19
C THR A 167 12.65 -4.49 -9.35
N ILE A 168 13.31 -5.67 -9.27
CA ILE A 168 12.63 -6.96 -9.42
C ILE A 168 11.61 -7.19 -8.29
N ASP A 169 11.93 -6.80 -7.05
CA ASP A 169 10.96 -6.84 -5.95
C ASP A 169 9.75 -5.95 -6.24
N SER A 170 9.97 -4.76 -6.80
CA SER A 170 8.91 -3.79 -7.11
C SER A 170 7.97 -4.31 -8.21
N ILE A 171 8.53 -4.92 -9.27
CA ILE A 171 7.72 -5.51 -10.35
C ILE A 171 6.96 -6.74 -9.84
N ALA A 172 7.62 -7.61 -9.05
CA ALA A 172 6.96 -8.76 -8.42
C ALA A 172 5.79 -8.35 -7.52
N ASN A 173 5.97 -7.28 -6.73
CA ASN A 173 4.90 -6.72 -5.90
C ASN A 173 3.73 -6.22 -6.75
N ALA A 174 4.00 -5.55 -7.87
CA ALA A 174 2.96 -5.10 -8.79
C ALA A 174 2.22 -6.26 -9.46
N ALA A 175 2.93 -7.28 -9.94
CA ALA A 175 2.33 -8.46 -10.54
C ALA A 175 1.39 -9.18 -9.55
N PHE A 176 1.85 -9.42 -8.32
CA PHE A 176 1.02 -10.02 -7.28
C PHE A 176 -0.19 -9.16 -6.93
N TYR A 177 -0.03 -7.83 -6.80
CA TYR A 177 -1.14 -6.91 -6.57
C TYR A 177 -2.19 -6.95 -7.68
N TYR A 178 -1.77 -6.85 -8.95
CA TYR A 178 -2.69 -6.85 -10.08
C TYR A 178 -3.44 -8.17 -10.20
N GLY A 179 -2.75 -9.30 -10.03
CA GLY A 179 -3.36 -10.61 -10.03
C GLY A 179 -4.41 -10.77 -8.93
N VAL A 180 -4.03 -10.53 -7.67
CA VAL A 180 -4.96 -10.68 -6.54
C VAL A 180 -6.15 -9.72 -6.69
N SER A 181 -5.89 -8.45 -7.02
CA SER A 181 -6.96 -7.45 -7.12
C SER A 181 -7.90 -7.74 -8.30
N LYS A 182 -7.40 -8.21 -9.45
CA LYS A 182 -8.25 -8.61 -10.57
C LYS A 182 -9.14 -9.79 -10.20
N ASN A 183 -8.55 -10.83 -9.60
CA ASN A 183 -9.32 -12.01 -9.20
C ASN A 183 -10.40 -11.68 -8.17
N LEU A 184 -10.07 -10.84 -7.17
CA LEU A 184 -11.04 -10.36 -6.18
C LEU A 184 -12.10 -9.45 -6.82
N CYS A 185 -11.73 -8.59 -7.78
CA CYS A 185 -12.68 -7.76 -8.52
C CYS A 185 -13.72 -8.62 -9.24
N ASP A 186 -13.29 -9.68 -9.92
CA ASP A 186 -14.19 -10.61 -10.60
C ASP A 186 -15.12 -11.31 -9.62
N GLU A 187 -14.60 -11.77 -8.48
CA GLU A 187 -15.41 -12.39 -7.42
C GLU A 187 -16.43 -11.40 -6.84
N ILE A 188 -16.07 -10.13 -6.64
CA ILE A 188 -16.98 -9.09 -6.17
C ILE A 188 -18.10 -8.83 -7.19
N MET A 189 -17.77 -8.82 -8.49
CA MET A 189 -18.76 -8.63 -9.54
C MET A 189 -19.75 -9.81 -9.62
N GLU A 190 -19.27 -11.03 -9.39
CA GLU A 190 -20.10 -12.24 -9.44
C GLU A 190 -20.93 -12.45 -8.17
N LYS A 191 -20.32 -12.25 -6.99
CA LYS A 191 -20.87 -12.70 -5.69
C LYS A 191 -21.11 -11.56 -4.70
N GLY A 192 -20.67 -10.35 -5.01
CA GLY A 192 -20.70 -9.20 -4.10
C GLY A 192 -19.55 -9.21 -3.10
N LEU A 193 -19.58 -8.26 -2.17
CA LEU A 193 -18.55 -8.09 -1.13
C LEU A 193 -18.75 -9.12 -0.01
N SER A 194 -17.75 -9.96 0.22
CA SER A 194 -17.75 -11.01 1.26
C SER A 194 -16.98 -10.63 2.53
N LEU A 195 -16.09 -9.63 2.47
CA LEU A 195 -15.34 -9.14 3.62
C LEU A 195 -15.90 -7.79 4.09
N PRO A 196 -16.30 -7.63 5.37
CA PRO A 196 -16.70 -6.33 5.90
C PRO A 196 -15.56 -5.30 5.85
N PHE A 197 -15.88 -4.04 5.61
CA PHE A 197 -14.87 -2.98 5.49
C PHE A 197 -14.04 -2.82 6.77
N SER A 198 -14.70 -2.83 7.93
CA SER A 198 -14.04 -2.79 9.24
C SER A 198 -13.03 -3.92 9.38
N GLN A 199 -13.36 -5.12 8.90
CA GLN A 199 -12.46 -6.26 8.95
C GLN A 199 -11.27 -6.08 7.99
N ALA A 200 -11.48 -5.58 6.77
CA ALA A 200 -10.39 -5.28 5.85
C ALA A 200 -9.43 -4.22 6.43
N LYS A 201 -9.98 -3.21 7.12
CA LYS A 201 -9.22 -2.19 7.84
C LYS A 201 -8.41 -2.79 8.98
N ASP A 202 -9.01 -3.62 9.82
CA ASP A 202 -8.32 -4.29 10.92
C ASP A 202 -7.20 -5.20 10.39
N ASN A 203 -7.49 -5.99 9.35
CA ASN A 203 -6.49 -6.83 8.68
C ASN A 203 -5.30 -6.01 8.18
N PHE A 204 -5.55 -4.84 7.57
CA PHE A 204 -4.51 -3.96 7.07
C PHE A 204 -3.58 -3.45 8.19
N TYR A 205 -4.13 -2.97 9.30
CA TYR A 205 -3.30 -2.48 10.40
C TYR A 205 -2.59 -3.63 11.15
N GLN A 206 -3.21 -4.81 11.27
CA GLN A 206 -2.52 -6.00 11.79
C GLN A 206 -1.34 -6.40 10.91
N ALA A 207 -1.53 -6.39 9.59
CA ALA A 207 -0.48 -6.68 8.60
C ALA A 207 0.63 -5.63 8.61
N ALA A 208 0.31 -4.33 8.68
CA ALA A 208 1.30 -3.27 8.78
C ALA A 208 2.13 -3.39 10.08
N ARG A 209 1.49 -3.76 11.20
CA ARG A 209 2.15 -3.88 12.50
C ARG A 209 3.03 -5.12 12.63
N HIS A 210 2.53 -6.27 12.16
CA HIS A 210 3.14 -7.60 12.42
C HIS A 210 3.66 -8.30 11.15
N GLY A 211 3.51 -7.69 9.98
CA GLY A 211 3.98 -8.24 8.70
C GLY A 211 3.35 -9.59 8.37
N LEU A 212 4.16 -10.48 7.80
CA LEU A 212 3.74 -11.83 7.37
C LEU A 212 3.29 -12.75 8.53
N ASP A 213 3.63 -12.40 9.77
CA ASP A 213 3.24 -13.15 10.97
C ASP A 213 1.91 -12.70 11.58
N SER A 214 1.29 -11.66 11.00
CA SER A 214 -0.04 -11.21 11.38
C SER A 214 -1.09 -12.33 11.21
N HIS A 215 -2.14 -12.26 12.02
CA HIS A 215 -3.33 -13.08 11.89
C HIS A 215 -4.47 -12.19 11.40
N ILE A 216 -5.11 -12.59 10.30
CA ILE A 216 -6.19 -11.81 9.67
C ILE A 216 -7.41 -12.68 9.42
N ILE A 217 -8.59 -12.06 9.36
CA ILE A 217 -9.84 -12.77 8.98
C ILE A 217 -10.04 -12.64 7.47
N TRP A 218 -10.30 -13.74 6.78
CA TRP A 218 -10.46 -13.73 5.32
C TRP A 218 -11.93 -13.89 4.88
N LEU A 219 -12.15 -14.15 3.59
CA LEU A 219 -13.48 -14.13 2.94
C LEU A 219 -14.45 -15.17 3.52
N ASP A 220 -13.93 -16.28 4.04
CA ASP A 220 -14.74 -17.34 4.66
C ASP A 220 -15.02 -17.10 6.15
N GLY A 221 -14.63 -15.94 6.67
CA GLY A 221 -14.80 -15.55 8.07
C GLY A 221 -13.80 -16.22 9.04
N LYS A 222 -12.87 -17.04 8.56
CA LYS A 222 -11.86 -17.69 9.42
C LYS A 222 -10.61 -16.84 9.56
N THR A 223 -9.90 -17.08 10.66
CA THR A 223 -8.59 -16.46 10.94
C THR A 223 -7.46 -17.28 10.33
N TYR A 224 -6.54 -16.61 9.64
CA TYR A 224 -5.35 -17.20 9.03
C TYR A 224 -4.09 -16.44 9.43
N ARG A 225 -2.97 -17.15 9.58
CA ARG A 225 -1.66 -16.52 9.50
C ARG A 225 -1.46 -16.00 8.08
N LEU A 226 -1.14 -14.72 7.94
CA LEU A 226 -1.10 -14.04 6.64
C LEU A 226 -0.11 -14.69 5.67
N HIS A 227 1.06 -15.11 6.15
CA HIS A 227 2.01 -15.92 5.37
C HIS A 227 1.37 -17.14 4.69
N SER A 228 0.60 -17.92 5.44
CA SER A 228 -0.04 -19.14 4.94
C SER A 228 -1.21 -18.83 4.02
N LEU A 229 -1.97 -17.77 4.31
CA LEU A 229 -3.03 -17.29 3.42
C LEU A 229 -2.45 -16.85 2.08
N ILE A 230 -1.37 -16.05 2.08
CA ILE A 230 -0.74 -15.62 0.84
C ILE A 230 -0.31 -16.85 0.03
N LYS A 231 0.45 -17.75 0.65
CA LYS A 231 1.03 -18.92 -0.03
C LYS A 231 -0.04 -19.85 -0.61
N ASN A 232 -1.11 -20.13 0.13
CA ASN A 232 -2.04 -21.21 -0.22
C ASN A 232 -3.30 -20.71 -0.94
N GLU A 233 -3.70 -19.46 -0.71
CA GLU A 233 -4.94 -18.90 -1.26
C GLU A 233 -4.65 -17.76 -2.25
N LEU A 234 -3.80 -16.80 -1.89
CA LEU A 234 -3.62 -15.60 -2.72
C LEU A 234 -2.68 -15.80 -3.89
N MET A 235 -1.67 -16.67 -3.78
CA MET A 235 -0.79 -17.00 -4.91
C MET A 235 -1.57 -17.64 -6.08
N PRO A 236 -2.42 -18.68 -5.86
CA PRO A 236 -3.31 -19.17 -6.92
C PRO A 236 -4.21 -18.08 -7.52
N ARG A 237 -4.78 -17.20 -6.68
CA ARG A 237 -5.61 -16.07 -7.15
C ARG A 237 -4.81 -15.08 -7.98
N ALA A 238 -3.56 -14.80 -7.59
CA ALA A 238 -2.67 -13.92 -8.34
C ALA A 238 -2.43 -14.45 -9.77
N ILE A 239 -2.15 -15.74 -9.90
CA ILE A 239 -1.97 -16.41 -11.20
C ILE A 239 -3.22 -16.25 -12.05
N LEU A 240 -4.40 -16.62 -11.52
CA LEU A 240 -5.67 -16.53 -12.25
C LEU A 240 -6.02 -15.11 -12.66
N GLY A 241 -5.76 -14.13 -11.80
CA GLY A 241 -6.02 -12.72 -12.12
C GLY A 241 -5.06 -12.17 -13.17
N LEU A 242 -3.76 -12.51 -13.13
CA LEU A 242 -2.80 -12.12 -14.15
C LEU A 242 -3.13 -12.74 -15.51
N GLN A 243 -3.56 -14.02 -15.52
CA GLN A 243 -4.08 -14.67 -16.72
C GLN A 243 -5.31 -13.95 -17.27
N SER A 244 -6.26 -13.54 -16.40
CA SER A 244 -7.43 -12.76 -16.82
C SER A 244 -7.07 -11.38 -17.38
N LEU A 245 -5.94 -10.79 -16.94
CA LEU A 245 -5.41 -9.54 -17.49
C LEU A 245 -4.63 -9.75 -18.81
N GLY A 246 -4.46 -11.01 -19.26
CA GLY A 246 -3.71 -11.33 -20.47
C GLY A 246 -2.19 -11.24 -20.31
N ILE A 247 -1.68 -11.25 -19.08
CA ILE A 247 -0.24 -11.26 -18.81
C ILE A 247 0.34 -12.61 -19.24
N ASN A 248 1.54 -12.58 -19.84
CA ASN A 248 2.22 -13.78 -20.31
C ASN A 248 2.49 -14.76 -19.15
N HIS A 249 2.38 -16.06 -19.42
CA HIS A 249 2.61 -17.10 -18.42
C HIS A 249 4.06 -17.08 -17.89
N CYS A 250 5.06 -16.88 -18.75
CA CYS A 250 6.46 -16.80 -18.34
C CYS A 250 6.69 -15.60 -17.42
N ASP A 251 6.17 -14.42 -17.77
CA ASP A 251 6.27 -13.23 -16.90
C ASP A 251 5.55 -13.46 -15.57
N THR A 252 4.39 -14.12 -15.60
CA THR A 252 3.62 -14.46 -14.41
C THR A 252 4.44 -15.35 -13.47
N ASP A 253 5.02 -16.43 -14.00
CA ASP A 253 5.84 -17.37 -13.23
C ASP A 253 7.07 -16.66 -12.66
N ASP A 254 7.84 -15.96 -13.49
CA ASP A 254 9.08 -15.30 -13.11
C ASP A 254 8.87 -14.31 -11.94
N PHE A 255 7.83 -13.46 -12.03
CA PHE A 255 7.56 -12.47 -10.99
C PHE A 255 6.89 -13.05 -9.75
N LEU A 256 6.01 -14.05 -9.89
CA LEU A 256 5.38 -14.69 -8.75
C LEU A 256 6.34 -15.64 -8.01
N ASP A 257 7.36 -16.18 -8.68
CA ASP A 257 8.43 -16.95 -8.05
C ASP A 257 9.25 -16.10 -7.07
N VAL A 258 9.48 -14.81 -7.37
CA VAL A 258 10.10 -13.88 -6.42
C VAL A 258 9.27 -13.75 -5.14
N ILE A 259 7.94 -13.66 -5.27
CA ILE A 259 7.03 -13.63 -4.11
C ILE A 259 7.09 -14.95 -3.35
N MET A 260 7.09 -16.09 -4.05
CA MET A 260 7.20 -17.41 -3.43
C MET A 260 8.51 -17.61 -2.68
N GLN A 261 9.64 -17.19 -3.25
CA GLN A 261 10.94 -17.20 -2.58
C GLN A 261 10.91 -16.32 -1.32
N ARG A 262 10.32 -15.13 -1.40
CA ARG A 262 10.13 -14.24 -0.25
C ARG A 262 9.35 -14.90 0.88
N LEU A 263 8.27 -15.61 0.55
CA LEU A 263 7.46 -16.35 1.52
C LEU A 263 8.25 -17.53 2.09
N ASN A 264 8.93 -18.32 1.25
CA ASN A 264 9.69 -19.49 1.69
C ASN A 264 10.84 -19.10 2.63
N ASN A 265 11.56 -18.03 2.31
CA ASN A 265 12.67 -17.50 3.12
C ASN A 265 12.19 -16.60 4.26
N LYS A 266 10.89 -16.25 4.28
CA LYS A 266 10.28 -15.30 5.24
C LYS A 266 11.03 -13.97 5.35
N GLN A 267 11.60 -13.51 4.23
CA GLN A 267 12.48 -12.37 4.20
C GLN A 267 11.97 -11.28 3.26
N ASN A 268 11.36 -10.24 3.82
CA ASN A 268 11.16 -8.95 3.15
C ASN A 268 12.23 -7.94 3.63
N GLY A 269 12.16 -6.70 3.13
CA GLY A 269 13.11 -5.65 3.50
C GLY A 269 13.13 -5.34 5.00
N CYS A 270 11.96 -5.31 5.65
CA CYS A 270 11.86 -5.17 7.10
C CYS A 270 12.58 -6.30 7.85
N HIS A 271 12.34 -7.55 7.45
CA HIS A 271 12.98 -8.70 8.09
C HIS A 271 14.49 -8.65 7.93
N TRP A 272 14.98 -8.38 6.70
CA TRP A 272 16.41 -8.29 6.43
C TRP A 272 17.08 -7.20 7.28
N GLN A 273 16.49 -6.00 7.37
CA GLN A 273 17.02 -4.90 8.19
C GLN A 273 17.13 -5.31 9.67
N ARG A 274 16.11 -5.98 10.21
CA ARG A 274 16.14 -6.47 11.60
C ARG A 274 17.20 -7.55 11.82
N GLN A 275 17.31 -8.52 10.90
CA GLN A 275 18.35 -9.55 11.00
C GLN A 275 19.76 -8.96 10.93
N PHE A 276 19.97 -7.98 10.05
CA PHE A 276 21.23 -7.26 9.96
C PHE A 276 21.59 -6.56 11.28
N MET A 277 20.62 -5.91 11.94
CA MET A 277 20.85 -5.25 13.21
C MET A 277 21.14 -6.24 14.34
N LEU A 278 20.48 -7.40 14.35
CA LEU A 278 20.74 -8.48 15.31
C LEU A 278 22.12 -9.13 15.12
N SER A 279 22.65 -9.17 13.90
CA SER A 279 23.97 -9.77 13.62
C SER A 279 25.14 -8.87 14.02
N GLN A 280 24.91 -7.60 14.33
CA GLN A 280 25.97 -6.72 14.83
C GLN A 280 26.28 -7.07 16.29
N ALA A 281 27.54 -7.44 16.56
CA ALA A 281 27.99 -8.00 17.85
C ALA A 281 27.92 -7.04 19.07
N GLN A 282 27.38 -5.83 18.92
CA GLN A 282 27.23 -4.85 20.00
C GLN A 282 25.74 -4.58 20.27
N PRO A 283 25.25 -4.86 21.50
CA PRO A 283 23.83 -4.70 21.85
C PRO A 283 23.34 -3.24 21.88
N ILE A 284 24.22 -2.26 21.65
CA ILE A 284 23.85 -0.86 21.52
C ILE A 284 23.69 -0.56 20.02
N GLN A 285 22.45 -0.29 19.61
CA GLN A 285 22.11 0.29 18.31
C GLN A 285 22.72 1.70 18.25
N THR A 286 24.02 1.78 17.92
CA THR A 286 24.70 3.05 17.69
C THR A 286 24.36 3.59 16.30
N ASP A 287 24.51 4.90 16.09
CA ASP A 287 24.37 5.52 14.76
C ASP A 287 25.25 4.85 13.69
N ASN A 288 26.38 4.27 14.10
CA ASN A 288 27.26 3.51 13.22
C ASN A 288 26.60 2.25 12.65
N ASN A 289 25.74 1.56 13.40
CA ASN A 289 25.06 0.35 12.92
C ASN A 289 24.03 0.70 11.84
N PHE A 290 23.23 1.76 12.02
CA PHE A 290 22.28 2.22 11.00
C PHE A 290 22.98 2.74 9.74
N LYS A 291 24.11 3.43 9.90
CA LYS A 291 24.95 3.84 8.77
C LYS A 291 25.46 2.63 7.99
N LEU A 292 26.00 1.63 8.69
CA LEU A 292 26.50 0.41 8.07
C LEU A 292 25.36 -0.38 7.38
N MET A 293 24.20 -0.52 8.04
CA MET A 293 23.02 -1.15 7.46
C MET A 293 22.62 -0.47 6.15
N THR A 294 22.53 0.86 6.14
CA THR A 294 22.20 1.65 4.93
C THR A 294 23.22 1.41 3.81
N GLN A 295 24.52 1.37 4.13
CA GLN A 295 25.58 1.10 3.14
C GLN A 295 25.48 -0.31 2.53
N VAL A 296 25.25 -1.32 3.37
CA VAL A 296 25.07 -2.71 2.91
C VAL A 296 23.79 -2.85 2.12
N TYR A 297 22.69 -2.24 2.58
CA TYR A 297 21.41 -2.22 1.90
C TYR A 297 21.53 -1.62 0.50
N LEU A 298 22.23 -0.49 0.36
CA LEU A 298 22.49 0.14 -0.95
C LEU A 298 23.28 -0.79 -1.88
N LYS A 299 24.34 -1.44 -1.39
CA LYS A 299 25.12 -2.39 -2.18
C LYS A 299 24.28 -3.59 -2.62
N LYS A 300 23.43 -4.13 -1.73
CA LYS A 300 22.54 -5.23 -2.05
C LYS A 300 21.45 -4.80 -3.04
N GLN A 301 20.87 -3.61 -2.89
CA GLN A 301 19.95 -3.02 -3.85
C GLN A 301 20.57 -2.91 -5.25
N GLN A 302 21.81 -2.41 -5.33
CA GLN A 302 22.55 -2.28 -6.60
C GLN A 302 22.88 -3.63 -7.27
N SER A 303 22.87 -4.74 -6.54
CA SER A 303 23.04 -6.07 -7.14
C SER A 303 21.87 -6.49 -8.02
N GLY A 304 20.69 -5.89 -7.82
CA GLY A 304 19.47 -6.23 -8.56
C GLY A 304 18.79 -7.54 -8.11
N ASN A 305 19.43 -8.34 -7.25
CA ASN A 305 18.85 -9.58 -6.74
C ASN A 305 17.68 -9.30 -5.78
N PRO A 306 16.63 -10.12 -5.78
CA PRO A 306 15.49 -9.91 -4.88
C PRO A 306 15.92 -9.98 -3.41
N VAL A 307 15.24 -9.22 -2.55
CA VAL A 307 15.58 -9.15 -1.12
C VAL A 307 15.56 -10.52 -0.43
N SER A 308 14.77 -11.47 -0.94
CA SER A 308 14.70 -12.84 -0.45
C SER A 308 16.01 -13.61 -0.57
N GLU A 309 16.94 -13.20 -1.42
CA GLU A 309 18.26 -13.82 -1.63
C GLU A 309 19.38 -13.13 -0.86
N TRP A 310 19.10 -11.98 -0.22
CA TRP A 310 20.15 -11.22 0.44
C TRP A 310 20.62 -11.95 1.70
N SER A 311 21.90 -12.33 1.74
CA SER A 311 22.53 -12.72 3.00
C SER A 311 22.53 -11.55 3.99
N SER A 312 22.36 -11.85 5.28
CA SER A 312 22.53 -10.87 6.37
C SER A 312 24.01 -10.60 6.70
N TYR A 313 24.92 -11.34 6.07
CA TYR A 313 26.38 -11.33 6.25
C TYR A 313 27.11 -11.64 4.94
#